data_AF-A0A1J5RNT3-F1
#
_entry.id   AF-A0A1J5RNT3-F1
#
_cell.length_a   1.000
_cell.length_b   1.000
_cell.length_c   1.000
_cell.angle_alpha   90.00
_cell.angle_beta   90.00
_cell.angle_gamma   90.00
#
_symmetry.space_group_name_H-M   'P 1'
#
loop_
_entity.id
_entity.type
_entity.pdbx_description
1 polymer ?
#
loop_
_entity_poly.entity_id
_entity_poly.type
_entity_poly.pdbx_seq_one_letter_code
_entity_poly.pdbx_strand_id
1 'polypeptide(L)'
;MLVNQGEQVSWPYPIMKWLSMVLSYVSGLPGGLFSPSLSIGAGFGRWVSAWFGQYPQSALVAICMVGYMAAVTQSPLTSFVIVMEMINGGGLVIPLMATALISSRIAGVFTPPLYEALAEKNYFGHRPGNHGAEPPGPAPAKL
;
A
#
# COMPACT_ATOMS: atom_id res chain seq x y z
N MET A 1 2.59 -23.73 31.08
CA MET A 1 1.32 -24.22 30.49
C MET A 1 0.34 -23.06 30.35
N LEU A 2 0.61 -22.07 29.48
CA LEU A 2 -0.32 -21.00 29.07
C LEU A 2 0.17 -20.36 27.74
N VAL A 3 0.42 -21.18 26.72
CA VAL A 3 0.58 -20.69 25.33
C VAL A 3 -0.11 -21.70 24.42
N ASN A 4 -1.42 -21.77 24.56
CA ASN A 4 -2.29 -22.44 23.61
C ASN A 4 -3.55 -21.59 23.48
N GLN A 5 -3.41 -20.48 22.77
CA GLN A 5 -4.43 -20.05 21.84
C GLN A 5 -3.67 -19.59 20.60
N GLY A 6 -3.66 -20.45 19.58
CA GLY A 6 -3.52 -19.95 18.23
C GLY A 6 -4.66 -18.96 18.06
N GLU A 7 -4.35 -17.67 18.21
CA GLU A 7 -5.28 -16.59 17.95
C GLU A 7 -5.61 -16.71 16.47
N GLN A 8 -6.65 -17.49 16.20
CA GLN A 8 -7.11 -17.73 14.86
C GLN A 8 -7.72 -16.42 14.43
N VAL A 9 -6.89 -15.60 13.78
CA VAL A 9 -7.32 -14.38 13.10
C VAL A 9 -8.59 -14.72 12.35
N SER A 10 -9.71 -14.19 12.84
CA SER A 10 -11.04 -14.59 12.42
C SER A 10 -11.16 -14.41 10.91
N TRP A 11 -11.89 -15.30 10.25
CA TRP A 11 -12.14 -15.23 8.82
C TRP A 11 -12.43 -13.80 8.30
N PRO A 12 -13.27 -12.95 8.94
CA PRO A 12 -13.55 -11.59 8.47
C PRO A 12 -12.43 -10.54 8.67
N TYR A 13 -11.29 -10.90 9.26
CA TYR A 13 -10.21 -9.98 9.60
C TYR A 13 -9.73 -9.08 8.45
N PRO A 14 -9.37 -9.58 7.24
CA PRO A 14 -8.87 -8.70 6.17
C PRO A 14 -9.93 -7.69 5.73
N ILE A 15 -11.21 -8.05 5.72
CA ILE A 15 -12.31 -7.14 5.39
C ILE A 15 -12.46 -6.08 6.47
N MET A 16 -12.47 -6.46 7.74
CA MET A 16 -12.56 -5.51 8.86
C MET A 16 -11.37 -4.56 8.88
N LYS A 17 -10.16 -5.07 8.58
CA LYS A 17 -8.94 -4.27 8.53
C LYS A 17 -8.95 -3.29 7.37
N TRP A 18 -9.43 -3.72 6.20
CA TRP A 18 -9.66 -2.85 5.06
C TRP A 18 -10.66 -1.74 5.39
N LEU A 19 -11.78 -2.09 6.02
CA LEU A 19 -12.79 -1.11 6.44
C LEU A 19 -12.21 -0.10 7.44
N SER A 20 -11.44 -0.59 8.43
CA SER A 20 -10.74 0.25 9.40
C SER A 20 -9.74 1.18 8.73
N MET A 21 -9.00 0.71 7.72
CA MET A 21 -8.07 1.55 6.95
C MET A 21 -8.82 2.68 6.24
N VAL A 22 -9.95 2.38 5.59
CA VAL A 22 -10.78 3.39 4.91
C VAL A 22 -11.36 4.39 5.92
N LEU A 23 -11.86 3.93 7.06
CA LEU A 23 -12.40 4.77 8.13
C LEU A 23 -11.32 5.70 8.72
N SER A 24 -10.14 5.16 9.02
CA SER A 24 -9.01 5.96 9.51
C SER A 24 -8.54 6.98 8.48
N TYR A 25 -8.54 6.60 7.21
CA TYR A 25 -8.20 7.50 6.11
C TYR A 25 -9.19 8.67 5.99
N VAL A 26 -10.49 8.40 6.01
CA VAL A 26 -11.53 9.45 5.93
C VAL A 26 -11.52 10.36 7.15
N SER A 27 -11.13 9.83 8.32
CA SER A 27 -11.03 10.60 9.57
C SER A 27 -9.88 11.60 9.60
N GLY A 28 -8.95 11.56 8.62
CA GLY A 28 -7.82 12.49 8.54
C GLY A 28 -6.78 12.32 9.66
N LEU A 29 -6.80 11.18 10.36
CA LEU A 29 -5.83 10.90 11.42
C LEU A 29 -4.42 10.76 10.83
N PRO A 30 -3.40 11.41 11.40
CA PRO A 30 -2.02 11.26 10.96
C PRO A 30 -1.56 9.82 11.20
N GLY A 31 -1.44 9.02 10.13
CA GLY A 31 -1.11 7.61 10.23
C GLY A 31 -0.57 7.05 8.90
N GLY A 32 0.33 6.07 9.00
CA GLY A 32 0.87 5.40 7.84
C GLY A 32 -0.10 4.35 7.27
N LEU A 33 -0.25 4.32 5.95
CA LEU A 33 -1.07 3.33 5.23
C LEU A 33 -0.34 2.00 5.02
N PHE A 34 0.92 1.93 5.42
CA PHE A 34 1.81 0.83 5.12
C PHE A 34 1.51 -0.44 5.96
N SER A 35 1.52 -0.30 7.29
CA SER A 35 1.17 -1.38 8.23
C SER A 35 -0.24 -1.97 8.00
N PRO A 36 -1.31 -1.17 7.83
CA PRO A 36 -2.62 -1.74 7.52
C PRO A 36 -2.63 -2.47 6.19
N SER A 37 -1.91 -1.99 5.16
CA SER A 37 -1.82 -2.68 3.87
C SER A 37 -1.17 -4.06 3.98
N LEU A 38 -0.08 -4.18 4.73
CA LEU A 38 0.56 -5.48 5.01
C LEU A 38 -0.36 -6.42 5.78
N SER A 39 -1.06 -5.90 6.78
CA SER A 39 -2.00 -6.67 7.60
C SER A 39 -3.18 -7.21 6.78
N ILE A 40 -3.72 -6.42 5.85
CA ILE A 40 -4.75 -6.85 4.90
C ILE A 40 -4.21 -7.96 3.99
N GLY A 41 -3.03 -7.76 3.39
CA GLY A 41 -2.36 -8.76 2.55
C GLY A 41 -2.07 -10.07 3.30
N ALA A 42 -1.67 -10.01 4.57
CA ALA A 42 -1.47 -11.19 5.41
C ALA A 42 -2.77 -11.95 5.67
N GLY A 43 -3.88 -11.23 5.91
CA GLY A 43 -5.21 -11.82 6.04
C GLY A 43 -5.65 -12.54 4.76
N PHE A 44 -5.44 -11.93 3.58
CA PHE A 44 -5.69 -12.59 2.30
C PHE A 44 -4.82 -13.83 2.12
N GLY A 45 -3.54 -13.78 2.46
CA GLY A 45 -2.64 -14.93 2.33
C GLY A 45 -3.05 -16.12 3.20
N ARG A 46 -3.70 -15.87 4.34
CA ARG A 46 -4.28 -16.92 5.17
C ARG A 46 -5.50 -17.58 4.52
N TRP A 47 -6.36 -16.81 3.84
CA TRP A 47 -7.44 -17.38 3.02
C TRP A 47 -6.88 -18.19 1.85
N VAL A 48 -5.88 -17.66 1.14
CA VAL A 48 -5.19 -18.38 0.05
C VAL A 48 -4.58 -19.69 0.55
N SER A 49 -3.97 -19.68 1.73
CA SER A 49 -3.37 -20.88 2.33
C SER A 49 -4.39 -21.98 2.63
N ALA A 50 -5.67 -21.64 2.87
CA ALA A 50 -6.72 -22.64 3.06
C ALA A 50 -7.02 -23.43 1.78
N TRP A 51 -6.85 -22.82 0.60
CA TRP A 51 -7.01 -23.50 -0.69
C TRP A 51 -5.71 -24.18 -1.16
N PHE A 52 -4.55 -23.67 -0.75
CA PHE A 52 -3.23 -24.12 -1.17
C PHE A 52 -2.42 -24.78 -0.03
N GLY A 53 -3.08 -25.59 0.81
CA GLY A 53 -2.51 -26.17 2.04
C GLY A 53 -1.30 -27.09 1.86
N GLN A 54 -0.93 -27.41 0.62
CA GLN A 54 0.28 -28.15 0.26
C GLN A 54 1.56 -27.29 0.25
N TYR A 55 1.42 -25.95 0.27
CA TYR A 55 2.55 -25.01 0.31
C TYR A 55 2.71 -24.40 1.71
N PRO A 56 3.93 -23.93 2.07
CA PRO A 56 4.15 -23.26 3.35
C PRO A 56 3.27 -22.01 3.48
N GLN A 57 2.44 -21.96 4.53
CA GLN A 57 1.55 -20.84 4.81
C GLN A 57 2.30 -19.50 4.86
N SER A 58 3.50 -19.48 5.45
CA SER A 58 4.35 -18.27 5.53
C SER A 58 4.72 -17.70 4.16
N ALA A 59 4.98 -18.57 3.17
CA ALA A 59 5.31 -18.15 1.81
C ALA A 59 4.10 -17.53 1.10
N LEU A 60 2.93 -18.18 1.20
CA LEU A 60 1.67 -17.68 0.62
C LEU A 60 1.24 -16.35 1.26
N VAL A 61 1.41 -16.23 2.57
CA VAL A 61 1.20 -14.98 3.31
C VAL A 61 2.13 -13.89 2.81
N ALA A 62 3.44 -14.15 2.69
CA ALA A 62 4.39 -13.16 2.21
C ALA A 62 4.11 -12.69 0.77
N ILE A 63 3.73 -13.61 -0.13
CA ILE A 63 3.32 -13.30 -1.50
C ILE A 63 2.10 -12.37 -1.51
N CYS A 64 1.10 -12.63 -0.67
CA CYS A 64 -0.09 -11.78 -0.60
C CYS A 64 0.20 -10.42 0.08
N MET A 65 1.07 -10.38 1.09
CA MET A 65 1.53 -9.14 1.72
C MET A 65 2.24 -8.22 0.72
N VAL A 66 3.22 -8.75 -0.02
CA VAL A 66 3.96 -7.97 -1.02
C VAL A 66 3.08 -7.57 -2.19
N GLY A 67 2.21 -8.47 -2.65
CA GLY A 67 1.28 -8.20 -3.74
C GLY A 67 0.33 -7.05 -3.41
N TYR A 68 -0.31 -7.09 -2.23
CA TYR A 68 -1.23 -6.04 -1.81
C TYR A 68 -0.52 -4.70 -1.65
N MET A 69 0.63 -4.67 -0.97
CA MET A 69 1.39 -3.43 -0.80
C MET A 69 1.87 -2.85 -2.14
N ALA A 70 2.36 -3.69 -3.04
CA ALA A 70 2.81 -3.26 -4.36
C ALA A 70 1.67 -2.73 -5.23
N ALA A 71 0.47 -3.29 -5.13
CA ALA A 71 -0.72 -2.76 -5.81
C ALA A 71 -1.11 -1.37 -5.28
N VAL A 72 -1.14 -1.21 -3.96
CA VAL A 72 -1.55 0.04 -3.30
C VAL A 72 -0.56 1.17 -3.55
N THR A 73 0.74 0.87 -3.38
CA THR A 73 1.78 1.89 -3.46
C THR A 73 2.33 2.10 -4.86
N GLN A 74 2.15 1.12 -5.75
CA GLN A 74 2.77 1.07 -7.08
C GLN A 74 4.29 1.28 -7.05
N SER A 75 4.94 0.97 -5.92
CA SER A 75 6.40 0.91 -5.77
C SER A 75 6.82 -0.55 -5.52
N PRO A 76 7.03 -1.35 -6.58
CA PRO A 76 7.24 -2.79 -6.46
C PRO A 76 8.56 -3.13 -5.77
N LEU A 77 9.63 -2.38 -6.03
CA LEU A 77 10.95 -2.63 -5.44
C LEU A 77 10.94 -2.30 -3.93
N THR A 78 10.36 -1.17 -3.54
CA THR A 78 10.19 -0.81 -2.13
C THR A 78 9.33 -1.84 -1.40
N SER A 79 8.21 -2.25 -2.00
CA SER A 79 7.31 -3.22 -1.38
C SER A 79 7.96 -4.57 -1.18
N PHE A 80 8.69 -5.04 -2.19
CA PHE A 80 9.48 -6.25 -2.14
C PHE A 80 10.50 -6.24 -1.00
N VAL A 81 11.35 -5.22 -0.93
CA VAL A 81 12.42 -5.14 0.08
C VAL A 81 11.83 -5.18 1.48
N ILE A 82 10.77 -4.42 1.73
CA ILE A 82 10.22 -4.35 3.09
C ILE A 82 9.63 -5.70 3.51
N VAL A 83 8.87 -6.38 2.64
CA VAL A 83 8.31 -7.69 2.98
C VAL A 83 9.41 -8.74 3.13
N MET A 84 10.40 -8.74 2.24
CA MET A 84 11.53 -9.67 2.29
C MET A 84 12.28 -9.56 3.61
N GLU A 85 12.60 -8.34 4.06
CA GLU A 85 13.24 -8.09 5.35
C GLU A 85 12.35 -8.51 6.53
N MET A 86 11.04 -8.17 6.49
CA MET A 86 10.12 -8.50 7.58
C MET A 86 9.93 -9.99 7.84
N ILE A 87 10.00 -10.81 6.79
CA ILE A 87 9.83 -12.27 6.89
C ILE A 87 11.15 -13.04 6.88
N ASN A 88 12.30 -12.34 6.91
CA ASN A 88 13.64 -12.91 6.76
C ASN A 88 13.73 -13.88 5.54
N GLY A 89 13.12 -13.46 4.44
CA GLY A 89 12.66 -14.33 3.35
C GLY A 89 13.70 -14.62 2.27
N GLY A 90 14.98 -14.84 2.61
CA GLY A 90 16.05 -15.03 1.63
C GLY A 90 15.79 -16.10 0.56
N GLY A 91 15.00 -17.13 0.88
CA GLY A 91 14.59 -18.17 -0.08
C GLY A 91 13.43 -17.81 -1.02
N LEU A 92 12.75 -16.67 -0.80
CA LEU A 92 11.55 -16.25 -1.54
C LEU A 92 11.78 -14.99 -2.39
N VAL A 93 13.03 -14.61 -2.64
CA VAL A 93 13.37 -13.36 -3.36
C VAL A 93 12.69 -13.29 -4.73
N ILE A 94 12.84 -14.32 -5.55
CA ILE A 94 12.27 -14.38 -6.90
C ILE A 94 10.74 -14.30 -6.89
N PRO A 95 10.00 -15.15 -6.13
CA PRO A 95 8.54 -15.08 -6.12
C PRO A 95 8.00 -13.76 -5.53
N LEU A 96 8.65 -13.18 -4.52
CA LEU A 96 8.21 -11.91 -3.95
C LEU A 96 8.38 -10.75 -4.96
N MET A 97 9.52 -10.69 -5.64
CA MET A 97 9.77 -9.65 -6.66
C MET A 97 8.83 -9.80 -7.86
N ALA A 98 8.65 -11.03 -8.36
CA ALA A 98 7.73 -11.30 -9.46
C ALA A 98 6.30 -10.87 -9.11
N THR A 99 5.84 -11.23 -7.91
CA THR A 99 4.50 -10.84 -7.42
C THR A 99 4.38 -9.33 -7.29
N ALA A 100 5.38 -8.65 -6.73
CA ALA A 100 5.38 -7.20 -6.58
C ALA A 100 5.25 -6.48 -7.94
N LEU A 101 6.05 -6.91 -8.92
CA LEU A 101 6.03 -6.34 -10.27
C LEU A 101 4.69 -6.58 -10.96
N ILE A 102 4.19 -7.81 -10.96
CA ILE A 102 2.91 -8.16 -11.60
C ILE A 102 1.77 -7.36 -10.96
N SER A 103 1.71 -7.35 -9.62
CA SER A 103 0.66 -6.65 -8.89
C SER A 103 0.67 -5.14 -9.14
N SER A 104 1.84 -4.51 -9.09
CA SER A 104 2.00 -3.09 -9.39
C SER A 104 1.62 -2.76 -10.84
N ARG A 105 1.97 -3.61 -11.80
CA ARG A 105 1.60 -3.41 -13.21
C ARG A 105 0.10 -3.51 -13.42
N ILE A 106 -0.55 -4.51 -12.83
CA ILE A 106 -2.01 -4.66 -12.91
C ILE A 106 -2.69 -3.45 -12.29
N ALA A 107 -2.28 -3.03 -11.09
CA ALA A 107 -2.87 -1.88 -10.41
C ALA A 107 -2.74 -0.57 -11.21
N GLY A 108 -1.56 -0.35 -11.83
CA GLY A 108 -1.30 0.83 -12.65
C GLY A 108 -2.17 0.96 -13.91
N VAL A 109 -2.83 -0.13 -14.36
CA VAL A 109 -3.81 -0.06 -15.45
C VAL A 109 -5.14 0.56 -14.98
N PHE A 110 -5.50 0.39 -13.72
CA PHE A 110 -6.82 0.78 -13.20
C PHE A 110 -6.83 2.11 -12.45
N THR A 111 -5.78 2.41 -11.68
CA THR A 111 -5.75 3.59 -10.80
C THR A 111 -4.36 4.21 -10.72
N PRO A 112 -4.23 5.52 -10.42
CA PRO A 112 -2.94 6.11 -10.08
C PRO A 112 -2.40 5.54 -8.75
N PRO A 113 -1.08 5.66 -8.49
CA PRO A 113 -0.48 5.32 -7.21
C PRO A 113 -1.17 6.07 -6.06
N LEU A 114 -1.44 5.38 -4.95
CA LEU A 114 -2.16 5.98 -3.82
C LEU A 114 -1.44 7.23 -3.28
N TYR A 115 -0.12 7.17 -3.12
CA TYR A 115 0.63 8.30 -2.58
C TYR A 115 0.64 9.53 -3.50
N GLU A 116 0.59 9.35 -4.82
CA GLU A 116 0.43 10.46 -5.76
C GLU A 116 -0.96 11.07 -5.65
N ALA A 117 -2.01 10.25 -5.63
CA ALA A 117 -3.38 10.73 -5.45
C ALA A 117 -3.57 11.51 -4.12
N LEU A 118 -2.86 11.08 -3.06
CA LEU A 118 -2.84 11.80 -1.78
C LEU A 118 -2.09 13.14 -1.88
N ALA A 119 -0.95 13.17 -2.59
CA ALA A 119 -0.21 14.39 -2.80
C ALA A 119 -1.03 15.41 -3.61
N GLU A 120 -1.70 14.95 -4.67
CA GLU A 120 -2.59 15.78 -5.48
C GLU A 120 -3.71 16.42 -4.64
N LYS A 121 -4.41 15.61 -3.86
CA LYS A 121 -5.50 16.08 -2.99
C LYS A 121 -5.03 17.11 -1.96
N ASN A 122 -3.90 16.88 -1.30
CA ASN A 122 -3.45 17.68 -0.16
C ASN A 122 -2.64 18.93 -0.56
N TYR A 123 -1.85 18.86 -1.64
CA TYR A 123 -0.94 19.94 -2.04
C TYR A 123 -1.46 20.72 -3.26
N PHE A 124 -2.11 20.05 -4.22
CA PHE A 124 -2.55 20.68 -5.47
C PHE A 124 -4.03 21.09 -5.45
N GLY A 125 -4.84 20.52 -4.54
CA GLY A 125 -6.19 20.99 -4.22
C GLY A 125 -6.23 22.38 -3.57
N HIS A 126 -5.07 22.93 -3.19
CA HIS A 126 -4.88 24.28 -2.66
C HIS A 126 -4.10 25.13 -3.67
N ARG A 127 -4.63 25.38 -4.88
CA ARG A 127 -4.26 26.61 -5.58
C ARG A 127 -4.91 27.76 -4.80
N PRO A 128 -4.16 28.61 -4.06
CA PRO A 128 -4.70 29.91 -3.70
C PRO A 128 -5.11 30.55 -5.02
N GLY A 129 -6.30 31.16 -5.03
CA GLY A 129 -7.03 31.48 -6.24
C GLY A 129 -6.18 32.12 -7.33
N ASN A 130 -6.66 31.93 -8.56
CA ASN A 130 -6.46 32.84 -9.68
C ASN A 130 -6.77 34.29 -9.23
N HIS A 131 -5.84 34.92 -8.48
CA HIS A 131 -5.71 36.35 -8.43
C HIS A 131 -5.11 36.70 -9.77
N GLY A 132 -5.87 37.51 -10.52
CA GLY A 132 -5.67 37.73 -11.94
C GLY A 132 -4.23 38.05 -12.29
N ALA A 133 -3.89 37.77 -13.54
CA ALA A 133 -2.73 38.37 -14.17
C ALA A 133 -2.71 39.88 -13.84
N GLU A 134 -1.84 40.27 -12.91
CA GLU A 134 -1.48 41.67 -12.75
C GLU A 134 -0.82 42.05 -14.09
N PRO A 135 -1.34 43.05 -14.83
CA PRO A 135 -0.74 43.45 -16.07
C PRO A 135 0.72 43.84 -15.78
N PRO A 136 1.67 43.46 -16.67
CA PRO A 136 3.08 43.73 -16.43
C PRO A 136 3.28 45.22 -16.16
N GLY A 137 3.86 45.53 -15.01
CA GLY A 137 4.21 46.90 -14.63
C GLY A 137 5.10 47.56 -15.68
N PRO A 138 5.04 48.89 -15.84
CA PRO A 138 5.76 49.58 -16.90
C PRO A 138 7.26 49.30 -16.83
N ALA A 139 7.84 48.94 -17.97
CA ALA A 139 9.26 48.62 -18.11
C ALA A 139 10.13 49.79 -17.62
N PRO A 140 11.27 49.51 -16.93
CA PRO A 140 12.13 50.56 -16.42
C PRO A 140 12.66 51.41 -17.58
N ALA A 141 12.48 52.73 -17.46
CA ALA A 141 13.05 53.69 -18.38
C ALA A 141 14.58 53.54 -18.36
N LYS A 142 15.15 53.22 -19.52
CA LYS A 142 16.59 53.20 -19.72
C LYS A 142 17.12 54.62 -19.51
N LEU A 143 17.95 54.80 -18.48
CA LEU A 143 18.85 55.94 -18.31
C LEU A 143 20.26 55.47 -18.63
#